data_AF-A0A0G4FQR9-F1
#
_entry.id   AF-A0A0G4FQR9-F1
#
_cell.length_a   1.000
_cell.length_b   1.000
_cell.length_c   1.000
_cell.angle_alpha   90.00
_cell.angle_beta   90.00
_cell.angle_gamma   90.00
#
_symmetry.space_group_name_H-M   'P 1'
#
loop_
_entity.id
_entity.type
_entity.pdbx_description
1 polymer ?
#
loop_
_entity_poly.entity_id
_entity_poly.type
_entity_poly.pdbx_seq_one_letter_code
_entity_poly.pdbx_strand_id
1 'polypeptide(L)'
;MSRIAPQGVSWTAGSEVTTHASMSEFIMDVIMWTPVANRGQTPWAGVDRHAHGGMLDGLLNHSPHQPPNGCTAVVAGRVDDHDPPLECRILLLTSFDMQFVAYVALGRRVDTNIVVLRVFTTEPPVGGASDAFKDRRPTTAPLVRGMLSNSIADMALSKQEEEADDEEDGADGDGDDDGVSDEDLDGNGDVDRDDDQQQEKEEEDDEGVEEREAKRRRTAG
;
A
#
# COMPACT_ATOMS: atom_id res chain seq x y z
N MET A 1 -2.34 -4.71 24.40
CA MET A 1 -0.97 -4.69 24.98
C MET A 1 -0.08 -5.56 24.10
N SER A 2 0.66 -4.98 23.16
CA SER A 2 1.43 -5.76 22.16
C SER A 2 2.66 -6.41 22.78
N ARG A 3 2.87 -7.71 22.53
CA ARG A 3 3.99 -8.50 23.05
C ARG A 3 4.86 -8.95 21.88
N ILE A 4 6.09 -8.44 21.82
CA ILE A 4 7.07 -8.81 20.78
C ILE A 4 7.71 -10.14 21.19
N ALA A 5 7.63 -11.15 20.32
CA ALA A 5 8.30 -12.44 20.52
C ALA A 5 9.04 -12.87 19.23
N PRO A 6 10.23 -13.48 19.34
CA PRO A 6 10.90 -14.06 18.19
C PRO A 6 10.19 -15.36 17.76
N GLN A 7 9.86 -15.47 16.47
CA GLN A 7 9.42 -16.72 15.83
C GLN A 7 10.32 -17.02 14.63
N GLY A 8 11.30 -17.90 14.83
CA GLY A 8 12.27 -18.26 13.78
C GLY A 8 13.17 -17.09 13.39
N VAL A 9 13.15 -16.71 12.12
CA VAL A 9 13.91 -15.57 11.56
C VAL A 9 13.07 -14.28 11.46
N SER A 10 11.85 -14.26 12.00
CA SER A 10 10.90 -13.15 11.92
C SER A 10 10.51 -12.61 13.31
N TRP A 11 10.03 -11.37 13.34
CA TRP A 11 9.48 -10.68 14.51
C TRP A 11 7.97 -10.53 14.34
N THR A 12 7.17 -10.92 15.34
CA THR A 12 5.70 -10.79 15.27
C THR A 12 5.18 -9.78 16.31
N ALA A 13 4.22 -8.95 15.90
CA ALA A 13 3.57 -7.95 16.75
C ALA A 13 2.09 -7.76 16.36
N GLY A 14 1.18 -8.61 16.85
CA GLY A 14 -0.27 -8.45 16.62
C GLY A 14 -0.98 -9.76 16.26
N SER A 15 -2.29 -9.68 16.04
CA SER A 15 -3.13 -10.79 15.53
C SER A 15 -3.04 -10.96 14.01
N GLU A 16 -2.58 -9.93 13.30
CA GLU A 16 -2.24 -9.98 11.87
C GLU A 16 -0.73 -10.24 11.74
N VAL A 17 -0.33 -11.20 10.90
CA VAL A 17 1.06 -11.65 10.83
C VAL A 17 1.80 -10.81 9.81
N THR A 18 2.24 -9.61 10.21
CA THR A 18 3.11 -8.79 9.36
C THR A 18 4.55 -9.31 9.41
N THR A 19 5.10 -9.69 8.26
CA THR A 19 6.53 -10.03 8.12
C THR A 19 7.27 -8.84 7.53
N HIS A 20 8.10 -8.20 8.34
CA HIS A 20 8.96 -7.11 7.87
C HIS A 20 10.26 -7.67 7.28
N ALA A 21 10.70 -7.16 6.15
CA ALA A 21 11.94 -7.55 5.48
C ALA A 21 13.19 -7.08 6.25
N SER A 22 13.05 -6.10 7.16
CA SER A 22 14.15 -5.58 7.96
C SER A 22 13.68 -4.97 9.28
N MET A 23 14.59 -4.84 10.25
CA MET A 23 14.32 -4.13 11.50
C MET A 23 13.99 -2.64 11.26
N SER A 24 14.59 -2.02 10.25
CA SER A 24 14.26 -0.64 9.86
C SER A 24 12.83 -0.49 9.37
N GLU A 25 12.30 -1.47 8.63
CA GLU A 25 10.90 -1.47 8.21
C GLU A 25 9.95 -1.62 9.40
N PHE A 26 10.24 -2.54 10.32
CA PHE A 26 9.47 -2.68 11.56
C PHE A 26 9.45 -1.36 12.37
N ILE A 27 10.61 -0.72 12.55
CA ILE A 27 10.69 0.56 13.28
C ILE A 27 9.88 1.64 12.56
N MET A 28 9.98 1.71 11.22
CA MET A 28 9.21 2.66 10.42
C MET A 28 7.71 2.45 10.58
N ASP A 29 7.25 1.20 10.50
CA ASP A 29 5.85 0.84 10.67
C ASP A 29 5.31 1.28 12.04
N VAL A 30 6.06 0.99 13.11
CA VAL A 30 5.73 1.44 14.48
C VAL A 30 5.66 2.96 14.57
N ILE A 31 6.62 3.69 14.00
CA ILE A 31 6.64 5.15 14.01
C ILE A 31 5.43 5.72 13.24
N MET A 32 5.07 5.09 12.11
CA MET A 32 3.98 5.54 11.25
C MET A 32 2.59 5.23 11.82
N TRP A 33 2.46 4.17 12.63
CA TRP A 33 1.19 3.77 13.23
C TRP A 33 0.90 4.41 14.58
N THR A 34 1.91 4.94 15.27
CA THR A 34 1.73 5.59 16.57
C THR A 34 0.72 6.74 16.46
N PRO A 35 -0.27 6.87 17.36
CA PRO A 35 -1.17 8.02 17.38
C PRO A 35 -0.37 9.32 17.50
N VAL A 36 -0.41 10.14 16.45
CA VAL A 36 0.24 11.44 16.40
C VAL A 36 -0.82 12.53 16.30
N ALA A 37 -0.63 13.60 17.06
CA ALA A 37 -1.46 14.79 16.93
C ALA A 37 -1.45 15.29 15.48
N ASN A 38 -2.61 15.74 15.00
CA ASN A 38 -2.82 16.24 13.64
C ASN A 38 -2.68 15.19 12.53
N ARG A 39 -2.71 13.88 12.82
CA ARG A 39 -2.74 12.86 11.78
C ARG A 39 -3.92 13.14 10.83
N GLY A 40 -3.62 13.19 9.54
CA GLY A 40 -4.60 13.36 8.47
C GLY A 40 -4.25 12.44 7.31
N GLN A 41 -5.27 11.98 6.61
CA GLN A 41 -5.10 11.07 5.47
C GLN A 41 -6.12 11.33 4.36
N THR A 42 -5.74 11.04 3.13
CA THR A 42 -6.69 11.04 2.01
C THR A 42 -7.48 9.73 1.96
N PRO A 43 -8.67 9.70 1.35
CA PRO A 43 -9.28 8.45 0.96
C PRO A 43 -8.39 7.67 -0.01
N TRP A 44 -8.59 6.36 -0.09
CA TRP A 44 -7.91 5.54 -1.09
C TRP A 44 -8.28 6.01 -2.50
N ALA A 45 -7.29 6.10 -3.37
CA ALA A 45 -7.48 6.34 -4.80
C ALA A 45 -6.87 5.18 -5.59
N GLY A 46 -7.69 4.50 -6.40
CA GLY A 46 -7.24 3.47 -7.31
C GLY A 46 -6.82 4.08 -8.64
N VAL A 47 -5.61 3.75 -9.11
CA VAL A 47 -5.06 4.24 -10.37
C VAL A 47 -4.42 3.07 -11.12
N ASP A 48 -4.62 2.99 -12.43
CA ASP A 48 -3.93 2.02 -13.27
C ASP A 48 -2.41 2.30 -13.26
N ARG A 49 -1.59 1.30 -12.95
CA ARG A 49 -0.12 1.42 -12.84
C ARG A 49 0.54 1.91 -14.13
N HIS A 50 -0.06 1.64 -15.28
CA HIS A 50 0.43 2.02 -16.60
C HIS A 50 -0.08 3.38 -17.07
N ALA A 51 -1.07 3.96 -16.37
CA ALA A 51 -1.55 5.31 -16.67
C ALA A 51 -0.44 6.36 -16.44
N HIS A 52 -0.61 7.52 -17.07
CA HIS A 52 0.29 8.67 -16.92
C HIS A 52 1.77 8.35 -17.20
N GLY A 53 2.04 7.44 -18.14
CA GLY A 53 3.39 7.07 -18.57
C GLY A 53 4.06 6.01 -17.69
N GLY A 54 3.29 5.20 -16.95
CA GLY A 54 3.85 4.09 -16.16
C GLY A 54 4.64 4.54 -14.93
N MET A 55 4.39 5.74 -14.41
CA MET A 55 5.16 6.26 -13.28
C MET A 55 4.91 5.46 -11.99
N LEU A 56 3.66 5.08 -11.69
CA LEU A 56 3.36 4.25 -10.53
C LEU A 56 4.03 2.87 -10.66
N ASP A 57 4.05 2.34 -11.87
CA ASP A 57 4.79 1.11 -12.18
C ASP A 57 6.29 1.26 -11.86
N GLY A 58 6.91 2.36 -12.27
CA GLY A 58 8.29 2.69 -11.93
C GLY A 58 8.52 2.79 -10.42
N LEU A 59 7.62 3.46 -9.69
CA LEU A 59 7.71 3.62 -8.23
C LEU A 59 7.57 2.28 -7.48
N LEU A 60 6.72 1.37 -7.97
CA LEU A 60 6.52 0.04 -7.41
C LEU A 60 7.66 -0.95 -7.73
N ASN A 61 8.42 -0.72 -8.80
CA ASN A 61 9.54 -1.59 -9.18
C ASN A 61 10.92 -1.00 -8.83
N HIS A 62 10.98 0.24 -8.34
CA HIS A 62 12.24 0.88 -7.99
C HIS A 62 12.96 0.15 -6.83
N SER A 63 14.28 0.20 -6.75
CA SER A 63 14.97 -0.32 -5.55
C SER A 63 14.66 0.55 -4.33
N PRO A 64 14.26 -0.02 -3.16
CA PRO A 64 14.07 0.74 -1.92
C PRO A 64 15.34 1.46 -1.44
N HIS A 65 16.52 0.99 -1.85
CA HIS A 65 17.81 1.57 -1.49
C HIS A 65 18.19 2.81 -2.32
N GLN A 66 17.38 3.17 -3.31
CA GLN A 66 17.55 4.37 -4.11
C GLN A 66 16.24 5.13 -4.11
N PRO A 67 15.97 5.98 -3.11
CA PRO A 67 14.72 6.73 -3.06
C PRO A 67 14.54 7.57 -4.33
N PRO A 68 13.35 7.56 -4.94
CA PRO A 68 13.05 8.43 -6.07
C PRO A 68 13.11 9.90 -5.64
N ASN A 69 13.29 10.81 -6.60
CA ASN A 69 13.41 12.24 -6.33
C ASN A 69 12.24 12.73 -5.46
N GLY A 70 12.55 13.47 -4.40
CA GLY A 70 11.57 13.99 -3.44
C GLY A 70 11.22 13.04 -2.29
N CYS A 71 11.73 11.80 -2.30
CA CYS A 71 11.63 10.90 -1.15
C CYS A 71 12.91 10.94 -0.30
N THR A 72 12.74 10.92 1.02
CA THR A 72 13.84 10.73 1.97
C THR A 72 14.14 9.25 2.18
N ALA A 73 13.12 8.40 2.16
CA ALA A 73 13.24 6.96 2.31
C ALA A 73 12.11 6.22 1.57
N VAL A 74 12.35 4.94 1.28
CA VAL A 74 11.35 4.03 0.73
C VAL A 74 11.32 2.78 1.61
N VAL A 75 10.12 2.39 2.02
CA VAL A 75 9.85 1.11 2.66
C VAL A 75 9.05 0.26 1.69
N ALA A 76 9.38 -1.00 1.57
CA ALA A 76 8.64 -1.96 0.75
C ALA A 76 8.34 -3.18 1.61
N GLY A 77 7.10 -3.62 1.56
CA GLY A 77 6.59 -4.73 2.35
C GLY A 77 5.62 -5.59 1.54
N ARG A 78 5.26 -6.73 2.11
CA ARG A 78 4.29 -7.66 1.55
C ARG A 78 3.40 -8.18 2.68
N VAL A 79 2.09 -8.19 2.44
CA VAL A 79 1.09 -8.76 3.34
C VAL A 79 0.62 -10.08 2.74
N ASP A 80 1.07 -11.18 3.34
CA ASP A 80 0.82 -12.54 2.89
C ASP A 80 -0.55 -13.10 3.33
N ASP A 81 -1.22 -12.43 4.27
CA ASP A 81 -2.55 -12.81 4.77
C ASP A 81 -3.69 -12.51 3.76
N HIS A 82 -3.38 -11.83 2.67
CA HIS A 82 -4.31 -11.61 1.55
C HIS A 82 -4.10 -12.65 0.43
N ASP A 83 -5.20 -13.10 -0.18
CA ASP A 83 -5.18 -13.91 -1.40
C ASP A 83 -5.81 -13.14 -2.58
N PRO A 84 -5.02 -12.70 -3.58
CA PRO A 84 -3.57 -12.82 -3.65
C PRO A 84 -2.85 -11.81 -2.73
N PRO A 85 -1.54 -12.04 -2.43
CA PRO A 85 -0.77 -11.18 -1.53
C PRO A 85 -0.77 -9.71 -1.96
N LEU A 86 -0.77 -8.82 -0.97
CA LEU A 86 -0.71 -7.38 -1.19
C LEU A 86 0.74 -6.92 -1.09
N GLU A 87 1.25 -6.30 -2.16
CA GLU A 87 2.52 -5.60 -2.15
C GLU A 87 2.27 -4.15 -1.73
N CYS A 88 3.02 -3.66 -0.74
CA CYS A 88 2.92 -2.29 -0.26
C CYS A 88 4.26 -1.56 -0.36
N ARG A 89 4.18 -0.25 -0.61
CA ARG A 89 5.33 0.65 -0.53
C ARG A 89 4.96 1.93 0.16
N ILE A 90 5.87 2.41 1.00
CA ILE A 90 5.74 3.70 1.68
C ILE A 90 6.85 4.61 1.19
N LEU A 91 6.45 5.72 0.59
CA LEU A 91 7.33 6.75 0.05
C LEU A 91 7.36 7.92 1.04
N LEU A 92 8.42 8.00 1.84
CA LEU A 92 8.55 9.03 2.87
C LEU A 92 9.00 10.35 2.24
N LEU A 93 8.16 11.39 2.32
CA LEU A 93 8.39 12.69 1.67
C LEU A 93 9.21 13.66 2.53
N THR A 94 9.12 13.54 3.84
CA THR A 94 9.79 14.40 4.82
C THR A 94 10.80 13.59 5.62
N SER A 95 11.95 14.17 5.97
CA SER A 95 12.85 13.52 6.93
C SER A 95 12.26 13.54 8.34
N PHE A 96 12.73 12.65 9.22
CA PHE A 96 12.32 12.62 10.63
C PHE A 96 12.77 13.84 11.44
N ASP A 97 13.67 14.65 10.88
CA ASP A 97 14.12 15.92 11.48
C ASP A 97 13.15 17.08 11.20
N MET A 98 12.14 16.86 10.35
CA MET A 98 11.12 17.86 10.06
C MET A 98 10.05 17.91 11.16
N GLN A 99 9.37 19.05 11.27
CA GLN A 99 8.32 19.29 12.30
C GLN A 99 7.05 18.43 12.10
N PHE A 100 6.92 17.80 10.94
CA PHE A 100 5.83 16.89 10.62
C PHE A 100 6.36 15.78 9.71
N VAL A 101 5.63 14.67 9.70
CA VAL A 101 5.89 13.53 8.83
C VAL A 101 4.84 13.53 7.73
N ALA A 102 5.24 13.36 6.47
CA ALA A 102 4.36 13.07 5.36
C ALA A 102 4.91 11.92 4.51
N TYR A 103 4.01 11.04 4.08
CA TYR A 103 4.35 9.92 3.21
C TYR A 103 3.19 9.54 2.29
N VAL A 104 3.50 8.80 1.23
CA VAL A 104 2.51 8.19 0.35
C VAL A 104 2.61 6.68 0.47
N ALA A 105 1.50 6.05 0.85
CA ALA A 105 1.35 4.61 0.81
C ALA A 105 0.83 4.21 -0.57
N LEU A 106 1.49 3.24 -1.18
CA LEU A 106 1.09 2.56 -2.40
C LEU A 106 0.79 1.10 -2.05
N GLY A 107 -0.29 0.55 -2.57
CA GLY A 107 -0.66 -0.85 -2.40
C GLY A 107 -1.08 -1.44 -3.74
N ARG A 108 -0.75 -2.70 -3.99
CA ARG A 108 -1.17 -3.41 -5.20
C ARG A 108 -1.33 -4.90 -4.90
N ARG A 109 -2.41 -5.50 -5.38
CA ARG A 109 -2.54 -6.95 -5.43
C ARG A 109 -1.82 -7.49 -6.68
N VAL A 110 -1.19 -8.66 -6.55
CA VAL A 110 -0.33 -9.22 -7.62
C VAL A 110 -1.09 -9.41 -8.95
N ASP A 111 -2.39 -9.72 -8.86
CA ASP A 111 -3.28 -10.05 -9.98
C ASP A 111 -3.94 -8.84 -10.66
N THR A 112 -3.76 -7.62 -10.15
CA THR A 112 -4.40 -6.41 -10.69
C THR A 112 -3.39 -5.41 -11.25
N ASN A 113 -3.84 -4.57 -12.18
CA ASN A 113 -3.09 -3.40 -12.64
C ASN A 113 -3.42 -2.14 -11.84
N ILE A 114 -4.35 -2.23 -10.89
CA ILE A 114 -4.75 -1.11 -10.04
C ILE A 114 -3.78 -0.98 -8.85
N VAL A 115 -3.21 0.20 -8.71
CA VAL A 115 -2.46 0.64 -7.53
C VAL A 115 -3.39 1.50 -6.70
N VAL A 116 -3.61 1.12 -5.45
CA VAL A 116 -4.24 1.99 -4.48
C VAL A 116 -3.18 2.91 -3.88
N LEU A 117 -3.50 4.18 -3.74
CA LEU A 117 -2.63 5.16 -3.11
C LEU A 117 -3.37 5.96 -2.04
N ARG A 118 -2.66 6.31 -0.99
CA ARG A 118 -3.14 7.14 0.13
C ARG A 118 -2.01 8.04 0.62
N VAL A 119 -2.33 9.29 0.88
CA VAL A 119 -1.40 10.26 1.47
C VAL A 119 -1.66 10.34 2.96
N PHE A 120 -0.59 10.33 3.76
CA PHE A 120 -0.63 10.54 5.19
C PHE A 120 0.22 11.75 5.55
N THR A 121 -0.22 12.51 6.56
CA THR A 121 0.55 13.61 7.11
C THR A 121 0.23 13.89 8.57
N THR A 122 1.21 14.46 9.29
CA THR A 122 1.03 15.04 10.63
C THR A 122 1.16 16.57 10.60
N GLU A 123 1.23 17.19 9.42
CA GLU A 123 1.26 18.66 9.26
C GLU A 123 0.01 19.27 9.88
N PRO A 124 0.04 20.18 10.86
CA PRO A 124 -1.18 20.75 11.45
C PRO A 124 -2.19 21.25 10.40
N PRO A 125 -3.48 20.84 10.44
CA PRO A 125 -4.44 21.25 9.44
C PRO A 125 -4.72 22.75 9.54
N VAL A 126 -4.89 23.39 8.40
CA VAL A 126 -5.45 24.75 8.29
C VAL A 126 -6.85 24.69 7.70
N GLY A 127 -7.62 25.79 7.81
CA GLY A 127 -8.98 25.84 7.26
C GLY A 127 -10.00 25.00 8.05
N GLY A 128 -11.14 24.74 7.41
CA GLY A 128 -12.23 23.95 7.97
C GLY A 128 -12.09 22.46 7.67
N ALA A 129 -12.78 21.60 8.43
CA ALA A 129 -12.78 20.15 8.22
C ALA A 129 -13.36 19.72 6.86
N SER A 130 -14.21 20.55 6.25
CA SER A 130 -14.80 20.35 4.93
C SER A 130 -13.86 20.71 3.77
N ASP A 131 -12.73 21.37 4.05
CA ASP A 131 -11.81 21.79 3.00
C ASP A 131 -11.07 20.58 2.41
N ALA A 132 -10.71 20.66 1.14
CA ALA A 132 -9.98 19.58 0.47
C ALA A 132 -8.62 19.35 1.14
N PHE A 133 -8.09 18.12 1.05
CA PHE A 133 -6.81 17.77 1.69
C PHE A 133 -5.68 18.74 1.32
N LYS A 134 -5.57 19.11 0.04
CA LYS A 134 -4.55 20.10 -0.41
C LYS A 134 -4.67 21.47 0.25
N ASP A 135 -5.87 21.89 0.60
CA ASP A 135 -6.15 23.20 1.18
C ASP A 135 -5.92 23.16 2.70
N ARG A 136 -6.19 22.00 3.33
CA ARG A 136 -5.89 21.75 4.75
C ARG A 136 -4.43 21.49 5.04
N ARG A 137 -3.68 20.93 4.09
CA ARG A 137 -2.27 20.49 4.26
C ARG A 137 -1.34 21.18 3.24
N PRO A 138 -1.16 22.51 3.31
CA PRO A 138 -0.50 23.32 2.29
C PRO A 138 0.98 23.02 2.09
N THR A 139 1.66 22.40 3.06
CA THR A 139 3.07 22.00 2.98
C THR A 139 3.20 20.58 2.42
N THR A 140 2.26 19.69 2.75
CA THR A 140 2.22 18.31 2.25
C THR A 140 1.86 18.25 0.77
N ALA A 141 0.86 19.03 0.35
CA ALA A 141 0.38 19.03 -1.03
C ALA A 141 1.46 19.26 -2.10
N PRO A 142 2.36 20.27 -2.00
CA PRO A 142 3.44 20.45 -2.97
C PRO A 142 4.48 19.31 -2.94
N LEU A 143 4.72 18.67 -1.80
CA LEU A 143 5.63 17.51 -1.73
C LEU A 143 5.08 16.33 -2.52
N VAL A 144 3.79 16.03 -2.34
CA VAL A 144 3.09 14.97 -3.10
C VAL A 144 3.09 15.28 -4.59
N ARG A 145 2.85 16.54 -4.98
CA ARG A 145 2.91 16.99 -6.39
C ARG A 145 4.32 16.97 -6.98
N GLY A 146 5.36 17.12 -6.16
CA GLY A 146 6.74 17.00 -6.62
C GLY A 146 7.15 15.56 -6.92
N MET A 147 6.55 14.60 -6.19
CA MET A 147 6.83 13.18 -6.35
C MET A 147 5.95 12.50 -7.40
N LEU A 148 4.65 12.81 -7.41
CA LEU A 148 3.67 12.26 -8.33
C LEU A 148 3.46 13.20 -9.53
N SER A 149 2.83 12.71 -10.59
CA SER A 149 2.42 13.53 -11.72
C SER A 149 1.23 14.37 -11.26
N ASN A 150 1.09 15.56 -11.83
CA ASN A 150 0.01 16.47 -11.47
C ASN A 150 -1.37 15.79 -11.49
N SER A 151 -1.64 14.94 -12.48
CA SER A 151 -2.92 14.22 -12.58
C SER A 151 -3.17 13.26 -11.43
N ILE A 152 -2.16 12.47 -11.03
CA ILE A 152 -2.30 11.51 -9.92
C ILE A 152 -2.34 12.25 -8.59
N ALA A 153 -1.47 13.24 -8.41
CA ALA A 153 -1.44 14.08 -7.21
C ALA A 153 -2.78 14.79 -7.00
N ASP A 154 -3.36 15.40 -8.03
CA ASP A 154 -4.64 16.10 -7.91
C ASP A 154 -5.79 15.12 -7.62
N MET A 155 -5.76 13.89 -8.16
CA MET A 155 -6.74 12.85 -7.80
C MET A 155 -6.68 12.47 -6.32
N ALA A 156 -5.47 12.36 -5.76
CA ALA A 156 -5.25 12.03 -4.35
C ALA A 156 -5.68 13.19 -3.43
N LEU A 157 -5.25 14.41 -3.76
CA LEU A 157 -5.30 15.57 -2.86
C LEU A 157 -6.60 16.39 -2.96
N SER A 158 -7.42 16.17 -4.00
CA SER A 158 -8.69 16.88 -4.19
C SER A 158 -9.83 16.37 -3.32
N LYS A 159 -9.67 15.19 -2.72
CA LYS A 159 -10.67 14.60 -1.83
C LYS A 159 -10.64 15.28 -0.45
N GLN A 160 -11.78 15.24 0.24
CA GLN A 160 -11.85 15.59 1.64
C GLN A 160 -11.00 14.61 2.45
N GLU A 161 -10.31 15.11 3.48
CA GLU A 161 -9.55 14.29 4.41
C GLU A 161 -10.49 13.34 5.18
N GLU A 162 -10.10 12.07 5.32
CA GLU A 162 -10.82 11.16 6.22
C GLU A 162 -10.50 11.53 7.67
N GLU A 163 -11.54 11.68 8.49
CA GLU A 163 -11.35 11.75 9.93
C GLU A 163 -10.83 10.38 10.39
N ALA A 164 -9.79 10.37 11.21
CA ALA A 164 -9.34 9.13 11.84
C ALA A 164 -10.43 8.75 12.84
N ASP A 165 -11.24 7.74 12.49
CA ASP A 165 -12.15 7.13 13.45
C ASP A 165 -11.30 6.50 14.55
N ASP A 166 -11.26 7.16 15.71
CA ASP A 166 -10.74 6.62 16.97
C ASP A 166 -11.72 5.55 17.49
N GLU A 167 -12.10 4.57 16.67
CA GLU A 167 -12.76 3.36 17.17
C GLU A 167 -11.70 2.52 17.89
N GLU A 168 -11.40 2.91 19.13
CA GLU A 168 -11.05 1.92 20.16
C GLU A 168 -12.18 0.89 20.13
N ASP A 169 -11.88 -0.31 19.61
CA ASP A 169 -12.74 -1.48 19.67
C ASP A 169 -13.36 -1.56 21.07
N GLY A 170 -14.63 -1.15 21.13
CA GLY A 170 -15.42 -1.15 22.34
C GLY A 170 -15.57 -2.59 22.79
N ALA A 171 -14.78 -2.93 23.81
CA ALA A 171 -14.97 -3.99 24.79
C ALA A 171 -16.09 -4.98 24.47
N ASP A 172 -15.68 -6.20 24.07
CA ASP A 172 -16.24 -7.50 24.48
C ASP A 172 -17.59 -7.40 25.20
N GLY A 173 -18.65 -7.17 24.42
CA GLY A 173 -20.01 -7.43 24.84
C GLY A 173 -20.23 -8.93 24.75
N ASP A 174 -19.79 -9.66 25.78
CA ASP A 174 -20.19 -11.05 26.05
C ASP A 174 -21.73 -11.09 26.25
N GLY A 175 -22.44 -11.06 25.14
CA GLY A 175 -23.84 -11.41 25.06
C GLY A 175 -23.93 -12.91 24.89
N ASP A 176 -23.92 -13.63 26.00
CA ASP A 176 -24.42 -15.00 26.08
C ASP A 176 -25.87 -15.02 25.54
N ASP A 177 -26.03 -15.36 24.26
CA ASP A 177 -27.33 -15.70 23.67
C ASP A 177 -27.33 -17.19 23.34
N ASP A 178 -27.74 -17.97 24.34
CA ASP A 178 -27.92 -19.42 24.33
C ASP A 178 -29.15 -19.82 23.49
N GLY A 179 -29.23 -19.32 22.26
CA GLY A 179 -30.30 -19.61 21.32
C GLY A 179 -30.11 -20.96 20.61
N VAL A 180 -30.30 -22.06 21.34
CA VAL A 180 -30.44 -23.40 20.74
C VAL A 180 -31.70 -23.43 19.85
N SER A 181 -31.51 -23.35 18.54
CA SER A 181 -32.55 -23.69 17.57
C SER A 181 -32.03 -24.81 16.68
N ASP A 182 -32.24 -26.02 17.17
CA ASP A 182 -32.12 -27.26 16.41
C ASP A 182 -33.22 -27.29 15.34
N GLU A 183 -32.88 -27.01 14.08
CA GLU A 183 -33.73 -27.39 12.95
C GLU A 183 -32.89 -28.13 11.89
N ASP A 184 -32.96 -29.45 12.03
CA ASP A 184 -32.51 -30.45 11.06
C ASP A 184 -33.16 -30.21 9.68
N LEU A 185 -32.34 -29.99 8.66
CA LEU A 185 -32.78 -30.15 7.27
C LEU A 185 -31.79 -31.04 6.50
N ASP A 186 -32.10 -32.33 6.54
CA ASP A 186 -31.56 -33.36 5.67
C ASP A 186 -31.91 -33.06 4.21
N GLY A 187 -30.98 -32.43 3.50
CA GLY A 187 -31.06 -32.16 2.07
C GLY A 187 -30.13 -33.05 1.25
N ASN A 188 -30.49 -34.34 1.11
CA ASN A 188 -29.84 -35.23 0.14
C ASN A 188 -30.09 -34.70 -1.29
N GLY A 189 -29.01 -34.30 -1.96
CA GLY A 189 -29.03 -33.87 -3.35
C GLY A 189 -27.82 -34.42 -4.10
N ASP A 190 -27.82 -35.73 -4.33
CA ASP A 190 -26.98 -36.37 -5.34
C ASP A 190 -27.29 -35.78 -6.72
N VAL A 191 -26.29 -35.15 -7.34
CA VAL A 191 -26.26 -34.96 -8.80
C VAL A 191 -24.83 -35.14 -9.28
N ASP A 192 -24.55 -36.37 -9.70
CA ASP A 192 -23.53 -36.71 -10.67
C ASP A 192 -23.63 -35.80 -11.89
N ARG A 193 -22.50 -35.19 -12.29
CA ARG A 193 -22.25 -34.87 -13.70
C ARG A 193 -20.76 -34.80 -13.96
N ASP A 194 -20.26 -35.94 -14.43
CA ASP A 194 -19.14 -36.03 -15.34
C ASP A 194 -19.34 -35.08 -16.53
N ASP A 195 -18.31 -34.31 -16.89
CA ASP A 195 -17.97 -34.17 -18.31
C ASP A 195 -16.47 -33.85 -18.46
N ASP A 196 -15.77 -34.85 -18.96
CA ASP A 196 -14.50 -34.73 -19.64
C ASP A 196 -14.60 -33.70 -20.77
N GLN A 197 -13.57 -32.87 -20.97
CA GLN A 197 -13.01 -32.71 -22.31
C GLN A 197 -11.61 -32.06 -22.33
N GLN A 198 -10.76 -32.77 -23.06
CA GLN A 198 -9.37 -32.53 -23.43
C GLN A 198 -9.25 -31.39 -24.46
N GLN A 199 -8.11 -30.67 -24.42
CA GLN A 199 -7.29 -30.22 -25.57
C GLN A 199 -6.14 -29.37 -24.99
N GLU A 200 -4.89 -29.84 -24.90
CA GLU A 200 -3.86 -29.98 -25.95
C GLU A 200 -3.48 -28.67 -26.68
N LYS A 201 -2.13 -28.51 -26.84
CA LYS A 201 -1.35 -27.63 -27.76
C LYS A 201 -1.09 -26.19 -27.28
N GLU A 202 0.10 -25.60 -27.37
CA GLU A 202 1.38 -25.78 -28.10
C GLU A 202 2.43 -24.96 -27.28
N GLU A 203 3.57 -25.47 -26.82
CA GLU A 203 4.89 -25.60 -27.47
C GLU A 203 5.33 -24.48 -28.45
N GLU A 204 6.59 -24.05 -28.26
CA GLU A 204 7.47 -23.30 -29.21
C GLU A 204 7.13 -21.80 -29.42
N ASP A 205 8.03 -20.82 -29.47
CA ASP A 205 9.48 -20.73 -29.61
C ASP A 205 9.92 -19.30 -29.23
N ASP A 206 11.19 -19.12 -28.88
CA ASP A 206 12.15 -18.31 -29.66
C ASP A 206 13.16 -17.53 -28.80
N GLU A 207 14.40 -17.72 -29.22
CA GLU A 207 15.66 -17.27 -28.68
C GLU A 207 16.03 -15.88 -29.22
N GLY A 208 17.00 -15.22 -28.58
CA GLY A 208 17.72 -14.08 -29.15
C GLY A 208 17.03 -12.74 -28.89
N VAL A 209 17.71 -11.72 -28.39
CA VAL A 209 18.84 -11.10 -29.07
C VAL A 209 19.76 -10.48 -28.01
N GLU A 210 20.98 -10.99 -27.97
CA GLU A 210 22.15 -10.32 -27.43
C GLU A 210 22.36 -8.93 -28.06
N GLU A 211 23.24 -8.14 -27.44
CA GLU A 211 24.13 -7.23 -28.16
C GLU A 211 23.52 -5.91 -28.65
N ARG A 212 23.72 -4.86 -27.84
CA ARG A 212 24.23 -3.57 -28.33
C ARG A 212 24.85 -2.74 -27.21
N GLU A 213 26.03 -3.22 -26.84
CA GLU A 213 27.11 -2.39 -26.35
C GLU A 213 27.57 -1.40 -27.45
N ALA A 214 28.08 -0.23 -27.04
CA ALA A 214 28.98 0.66 -27.78
C ALA A 214 28.46 1.53 -28.96
N LYS A 215 28.00 2.75 -28.66
CA LYS A 215 28.22 4.02 -29.45
C LYS A 215 27.43 5.15 -28.76
N ARG A 216 27.95 6.29 -28.30
CA ARG A 216 29.01 7.16 -28.82
C ARG A 216 29.59 8.03 -27.68
N ARG A 217 30.88 7.88 -27.41
CA ARG A 217 31.74 9.03 -27.08
C ARG A 217 31.99 9.83 -28.38
N ARG A 218 32.34 11.12 -28.24
CA ARG A 218 32.54 12.19 -29.26
C ARG A 218 31.25 13.01 -29.41
N THR A 219 31.20 14.26 -28.96
CA THR A 219 32.11 15.34 -29.36
C THR A 219 32.30 16.36 -28.24
N ALA A 220 33.55 16.48 -27.78
CA ALA A 220 34.12 17.77 -27.42
C ALA A 220 34.63 18.40 -28.72
N GLY A 221 34.28 19.65 -28.94
CA GLY A 221 34.64 20.50 -30.08
C GLY A 221 33.99 21.84 -29.87
#